data_AF-A0A5X2VQX1-F1
#
_entry.id   AF-A0A5X2VQX1-F1
#
_cell.length_a   1.000
_cell.length_b   1.000
_cell.length_c   1.000
_cell.angle_alpha   90.00
_cell.angle_beta   90.00
_cell.angle_gamma   90.00
#
_symmetry.space_group_name_H-M   'P 1'
#
loop_
_entity.id
_entity.type
_entity.pdbx_description
1 polymer ?
#
loop_
_entity_poly.entity_id
_entity_poly.type
_entity_poly.pdbx_seq_one_letter_code
_entity_poly.pdbx_strand_id
1 'polypeptide(L)'
;MTDQASIPVDTPVLALATDAYSSLKNILNDNGTSDTTGTCMFASLLVCEFAHRRGMSAAVRGGNGTDDGGIFNESGGHGHYWCEVSAGEMIFYIDIAAEQFGYPSFIIKNANDVSGWPRYIPGD
;
A
#
# COMPACT_ATOMS: atom_id res chain seq x y z
N MET A 1 5.62 -29.32 -1.83
CA MET A 1 4.93 -28.02 -1.83
C MET A 1 6.01 -26.98 -1.98
N THR A 2 6.04 -26.30 -3.12
CA THR A 2 7.09 -25.32 -3.45
C THR A 2 6.86 -24.05 -2.66
N ASP A 3 7.82 -23.74 -1.78
CA ASP A 3 7.97 -22.50 -1.06
C ASP A 3 7.99 -21.35 -2.08
N GLN A 4 6.99 -20.46 -2.04
CA GLN A 4 7.07 -19.20 -2.79
C GLN A 4 8.14 -18.37 -2.08
N ALA A 5 9.30 -18.24 -2.72
CA ALA A 5 10.36 -17.37 -2.25
C ALA A 5 9.82 -15.93 -2.17
N SER A 6 9.42 -15.53 -0.97
CA SER A 6 9.15 -14.15 -0.62
C SER A 6 10.48 -13.41 -0.78
N ILE A 7 10.52 -12.48 -1.75
CA ILE A 7 11.66 -11.58 -1.90
C ILE A 7 11.81 -10.84 -0.56
N PRO A 8 13.01 -10.77 0.04
CA PRO A 8 13.20 -10.02 1.27
C PRO A 8 12.72 -8.58 1.06
N VAL A 9 11.77 -8.13 1.87
CA VAL A 9 11.38 -6.71 1.87
C VAL A 9 12.59 -5.93 2.36
N ASP A 10 13.04 -4.97 1.54
CA ASP A 10 14.12 -4.07 1.90
C ASP A 10 13.84 -3.41 3.25
N THR A 11 14.78 -3.50 4.19
CA THR A 11 14.63 -2.95 5.55
C THR A 11 14.19 -1.48 5.56
N PRO A 12 14.69 -0.60 4.66
CA PRO A 12 14.20 0.77 4.56
C PRO A 12 12.72 0.89 4.16
N VAL A 13 12.22 0.01 3.29
CA VAL A 13 10.83 0.01 2.82
C VAL A 13 9.89 -0.47 3.92
N LEU A 14 10.29 -1.51 4.66
CA LEU A 14 9.53 -1.99 5.82
C LEU A 14 9.44 -0.94 6.93
N ALA A 15 10.55 -0.26 7.25
CA ALA A 15 10.57 0.81 8.24
C ALA A 15 9.68 1.99 7.82
N LEU A 16 9.74 2.38 6.54
CA LEU A 16 8.87 3.41 5.98
C LEU A 16 7.39 3.07 6.14
N ALA A 17 6.97 1.86 5.73
CA ALA A 17 5.58 1.43 5.82
C ALA A 17 5.10 1.36 7.29
N THR A 18 5.96 0.87 8.18
CA THR A 18 5.67 0.78 9.61
C THR A 18 5.47 2.17 10.22
N ASP A 19 6.38 3.10 9.98
CA ASP A 19 6.31 4.46 10.53
C ASP A 19 5.10 5.23 9.98
N ALA A 20 4.79 5.05 8.69
CA ALA A 20 3.61 5.65 8.06
C ALA A 20 2.31 5.06 8.62
N TYR A 21 2.21 3.73 8.76
CA TYR A 21 1.06 3.06 9.36
C TYR A 21 0.84 3.51 10.82
N SER A 22 1.89 3.51 11.66
CA SER A 22 1.79 4.00 13.03
C SER A 22 1.33 5.46 13.09
N SER A 23 1.83 6.31 12.20
CA SER A 23 1.38 7.70 12.11
C SER A 23 -0.09 7.82 11.70
N LEU A 24 -0.56 7.02 10.74
CA LEU A 24 -1.97 6.95 10.35
C LEU A 24 -2.85 6.53 11.54
N LYS A 25 -2.49 5.45 12.25
CA LYS A 25 -3.27 4.96 13.40
C LYS A 25 -3.31 5.97 14.53
N ASN A 26 -2.23 6.69 14.81
CA ASN A 26 -2.24 7.76 15.80
C ASN A 26 -3.21 8.88 15.41
N ILE A 27 -3.16 9.35 14.15
CA ILE A 27 -4.08 10.37 13.65
C ILE A 27 -5.53 9.91 13.76
N LEU A 28 -5.83 8.66 13.39
CA LEU A 28 -7.18 8.12 13.50
C LEU A 28 -7.63 8.06 14.96
N ASN A 29 -6.77 7.57 15.86
CA ASN A 29 -7.07 7.46 17.28
C ASN A 29 -7.33 8.84 17.92
N ASP A 30 -6.57 9.86 17.53
CA ASP A 30 -6.79 11.25 17.95
C ASP A 30 -8.15 11.80 17.48
N ASN A 31 -8.72 11.22 16.42
CA ASN A 31 -10.06 11.51 15.90
C ASN A 31 -11.13 10.51 16.40
N GLY A 32 -10.80 9.68 17.40
CA GLY A 32 -11.75 8.78 18.06
C GLY A 32 -12.09 7.50 17.28
N THR A 33 -11.28 7.11 16.30
CA THR A 33 -11.47 5.87 15.53
C THR A 33 -10.15 5.14 15.31
N SER A 34 -10.21 3.84 15.00
CA SER A 34 -9.05 3.11 14.48
C SER A 34 -9.33 2.52 13.09
N ASP A 35 -10.51 2.80 12.54
CA ASP A 35 -10.96 2.29 11.25
C ASP A 35 -10.26 3.02 10.10
N THR A 36 -9.69 2.26 9.17
CA THR A 36 -8.99 2.77 7.98
C THR A 36 -9.92 2.89 6.77
N THR A 37 -11.19 2.51 6.88
CA THR A 37 -12.18 2.59 5.80
C THR A 37 -12.27 4.01 5.25
N GLY A 38 -12.05 4.17 3.94
CA GLY A 38 -12.10 5.46 3.26
C GLY A 38 -10.89 6.37 3.49
N THR A 39 -9.83 5.87 4.15
CA THR A 39 -8.61 6.66 4.42
C THR A 39 -7.53 6.48 3.37
N CYS A 40 -7.74 5.63 2.37
CA CYS A 40 -6.73 5.18 1.40
C CYS A 40 -5.96 6.30 0.69
N MET A 41 -6.61 7.40 0.33
CA MET A 41 -5.94 8.57 -0.25
C MET A 41 -4.98 9.22 0.76
N PHE A 42 -5.44 9.52 1.97
CA PHE A 42 -4.62 10.13 3.02
C PHE A 42 -3.47 9.21 3.45
N ALA A 43 -3.76 7.92 3.57
CA ALA A 43 -2.79 6.87 3.81
C ALA A 43 -1.68 6.87 2.74
N SER A 44 -2.06 6.92 1.45
CA SER A 44 -1.12 6.94 0.34
C SER A 44 -0.24 8.19 0.34
N LEU A 45 -0.83 9.37 0.59
CA LEU A 45 -0.08 10.62 0.72
C LEU A 45 0.92 10.57 1.88
N LEU A 46 0.54 9.98 3.01
CA LEU A 46 1.43 9.82 4.16
C LEU A 46 2.63 8.92 3.82
N VAL A 47 2.40 7.82 3.08
CA VAL A 47 3.48 6.97 2.59
C VAL A 47 4.40 7.74 1.63
N CYS A 48 3.86 8.51 0.68
CA CYS A 48 4.67 9.37 -0.21
C CYS A 48 5.54 10.35 0.57
N GLU A 49 4.98 11.05 1.57
CA GLU A 49 5.72 12.00 2.39
C GLU A 49 6.87 11.31 3.15
N PHE A 50 6.61 10.13 3.73
CA PHE A 50 7.63 9.35 4.43
C PHE A 50 8.71 8.82 3.47
N ALA A 51 8.35 8.47 2.24
CA ALA A 51 9.29 8.07 1.19
C ALA A 51 10.21 9.23 0.79
N HIS A 52 9.63 10.40 0.49
CA HIS A 52 10.39 11.58 0.08
C HIS A 52 11.36 12.05 1.17
N ARG A 53 10.94 12.02 2.45
CA ARG A 53 11.83 12.34 3.59
C ARG A 53 13.02 11.38 3.72
N ARG A 54 12.91 10.17 3.18
CA ARG A 54 13.97 9.15 3.12
C ARG A 54 14.77 9.18 1.82
N GLY A 55 14.50 10.15 0.94
CA GLY A 55 15.17 10.29 -0.36
C GLY A 55 14.74 9.25 -1.40
N MET A 56 13.60 8.59 -1.19
CA MET A 56 13.01 7.65 -2.15
C MET A 56 12.08 8.40 -3.11
N SER A 57 11.91 7.86 -4.32
CA SER A 57 10.87 8.32 -5.26
C SER A 57 9.56 7.62 -4.94
N ALA A 58 8.45 8.36 -4.92
CA ALA A 58 7.14 7.80 -4.65
C ALA A 58 6.04 8.46 -5.46
N ALA A 59 5.01 7.70 -5.83
CA ALA A 59 3.83 8.19 -6.51
C ALA A 59 2.57 7.52 -5.93
N VAL A 60 1.52 8.32 -5.70
CA VAL A 60 0.20 7.76 -5.42
C VAL A 60 -0.33 7.15 -6.71
N ARG A 61 -0.75 5.89 -6.63
CA ARG A 61 -1.48 5.17 -7.67
C ARG A 61 -2.86 4.84 -7.14
N GLY A 62 -3.80 4.60 -8.03
CA GLY A 62 -5.15 4.25 -7.64
C GLY A 62 -6.03 3.92 -8.81
N GLY A 63 -7.30 3.73 -8.51
CA GLY A 63 -8.33 3.50 -9.51
C GLY A 63 -9.69 3.32 -8.87
N ASN A 64 -10.73 3.15 -9.69
CA ASN A 64 -12.12 3.06 -9.26
C ASN A 64 -12.61 1.64 -8.99
N GLY A 65 -11.83 0.61 -9.34
CA GLY A 65 -12.16 -0.80 -9.15
C GLY A 65 -13.10 -1.38 -10.22
N THR A 66 -13.43 -0.62 -11.26
CA THR A 66 -14.37 -1.04 -12.31
C THR A 66 -13.74 -1.00 -13.69
N ASP A 67 -13.42 0.18 -14.19
CA ASP A 67 -13.00 0.46 -15.57
C ASP A 67 -11.75 1.34 -15.64
N ASP A 68 -11.27 1.84 -14.50
CA ASP A 68 -10.06 2.64 -14.38
C ASP A 68 -9.24 2.17 -13.18
N GLY A 69 -8.55 1.04 -13.33
CA GLY A 69 -7.68 0.47 -12.30
C GLY A 69 -8.36 0.14 -10.97
N GLY A 70 -7.57 -0.04 -9.91
CA GLY A 70 -8.02 -0.29 -8.54
C GLY A 70 -7.29 -1.45 -7.86
N ILE A 71 -7.81 -1.85 -6.69
CA ILE A 71 -7.38 -3.06 -5.99
C ILE A 71 -8.36 -4.19 -6.27
N PHE A 72 -7.84 -5.35 -6.66
CA PHE A 72 -8.62 -6.53 -6.94
C PHE A 72 -8.26 -7.61 -5.92
N ASN A 73 -9.27 -8.24 -5.35
CA ASN A 73 -9.14 -9.40 -4.47
C ASN A 73 -10.07 -10.53 -4.96
N GLU A 74 -10.18 -11.60 -4.18
CA GLU A 74 -11.05 -12.75 -4.49
C GLU A 74 -12.53 -12.38 -4.66
N SER A 75 -12.97 -11.26 -4.09
CA SER A 75 -14.35 -10.77 -4.10
C SER A 75 -14.64 -9.79 -5.24
N GLY A 76 -13.62 -9.31 -5.97
CA GLY A 76 -13.77 -8.37 -7.08
C GLY A 76 -12.86 -7.14 -7.00
N GLY A 77 -13.17 -6.13 -7.82
CA GLY A 77 -12.46 -4.86 -7.88
C GLY A 77 -13.04 -3.82 -6.93
N HIS A 78 -12.18 -3.00 -6.34
CA HIS A 78 -12.53 -1.93 -5.41
C HIS A 78 -11.78 -0.66 -5.76
N GLY A 79 -12.47 0.48 -5.64
CA GLY A 79 -11.85 1.78 -5.72
C GLY A 79 -10.88 1.97 -4.57
N HIS A 80 -9.61 2.22 -4.87
CA HIS A 80 -8.56 2.25 -3.86
C HIS A 80 -7.32 2.97 -4.35
N TYR A 81 -6.56 3.51 -3.38
CA TYR A 81 -5.29 4.18 -3.61
C TYR A 81 -4.20 3.53 -2.78
N TRP A 82 -3.00 3.43 -3.35
CA TRP A 82 -1.79 2.95 -2.70
C TRP A 82 -0.60 3.81 -3.15
N CYS A 83 0.56 3.58 -2.54
CA CYS A 83 1.79 4.25 -2.92
C CYS A 83 2.73 3.30 -3.66
N GLU A 84 3.19 3.71 -4.82
CA GLU A 84 4.29 3.09 -5.55
C GLU A 84 5.59 3.76 -5.12
N VAL A 85 6.53 3.00 -4.56
CA VAL A 85 7.81 3.51 -4.03
C VAL A 85 8.98 2.82 -4.74
N SER A 86 9.90 3.62 -5.28
CA SER A 86 11.16 3.13 -5.85
C SER A 86 12.25 3.08 -4.78
N ALA A 87 12.80 1.89 -4.53
CA ALA A 87 13.93 1.65 -3.65
C ALA A 87 15.01 0.89 -4.42
N GLY A 88 16.05 1.61 -4.85
CA GLY A 88 17.06 1.07 -5.77
C GLY A 88 16.45 0.71 -7.13
N GLU A 89 16.68 -0.50 -7.59
CA GLU A 89 16.13 -1.03 -8.86
C GLU A 89 14.75 -1.68 -8.69
N MET A 90 14.24 -1.73 -7.45
CA MET A 90 12.95 -2.35 -7.13
C MET A 90 11.87 -1.29 -6.95
N ILE A 91 10.65 -1.67 -7.35
CA ILE A 91 9.44 -0.88 -7.13
C ILE A 91 8.53 -1.68 -6.20
N PHE A 92 8.05 -1.03 -5.16
CA PHE A 92 7.17 -1.62 -4.17
C PHE A 92 5.82 -0.88 -4.15
N TYR A 93 4.73 -1.64 -4.11
CA TYR A 93 3.42 -1.13 -3.72
C TYR A 93 3.27 -1.24 -2.21
N ILE A 94 2.97 -0.11 -1.58
CA ILE A 94 2.73 0.01 -0.15
C ILE A 94 1.30 0.49 0.06
N ASP A 95 0.53 -0.32 0.78
CA ASP A 95 -0.85 -0.03 1.14
C ASP A 95 -1.02 -0.17 2.66
N ILE A 96 -1.05 0.97 3.36
CA ILE A 96 -1.24 1.03 4.82
C ILE A 96 -2.72 1.14 5.23
N ALA A 97 -3.64 1.10 4.27
CA ALA A 97 -5.09 1.07 4.50
C ALA A 97 -5.71 -0.28 4.11
N ALA A 98 -4.89 -1.29 3.84
CA ALA A 98 -5.32 -2.62 3.38
C ALA A 98 -6.30 -3.32 4.35
N GLU A 99 -6.25 -2.97 5.64
CA GLU A 99 -7.16 -3.47 6.68
C GLU A 99 -8.64 -3.29 6.30
N GLN A 100 -9.00 -2.25 5.54
CA GLN A 100 -10.39 -2.01 5.10
C GLN A 100 -10.95 -3.14 4.21
N PHE A 101 -10.07 -3.97 3.63
CA PHE A 101 -10.43 -5.15 2.84
C PHE A 101 -10.17 -6.48 3.57
N GLY A 102 -9.86 -6.44 4.87
CA GLY A 102 -9.58 -7.62 5.68
C GLY A 102 -8.16 -8.17 5.57
N TYR A 103 -7.24 -7.41 4.95
CA TYR A 103 -5.81 -7.74 4.92
C TYR A 103 -5.11 -7.40 6.25
N PRO A 104 -3.85 -7.83 6.47
CA PRO A 104 -3.04 -7.40 7.61
C PRO A 104 -2.88 -5.88 7.70
N SER A 105 -2.24 -5.42 8.78
CA SER A 105 -2.04 -3.99 9.09
C SER A 105 -1.61 -3.13 7.91
N PHE A 106 -0.72 -3.64 7.07
CA PHE A 106 -0.37 -3.05 5.79
C PHE A 106 0.16 -4.13 4.84
N ILE A 107 0.18 -3.82 3.55
CA ILE A 107 0.77 -4.64 2.51
C ILE A 107 2.00 -3.93 1.94
N ILE A 108 3.09 -4.69 1.78
CA ILE A 108 4.23 -4.33 0.94
C ILE A 108 4.37 -5.43 -0.10
N LYS A 109 4.29 -5.07 -1.37
CA LYS A 109 4.36 -6.02 -2.48
C LYS A 109 5.30 -5.50 -3.55
N ASN A 110 6.12 -6.37 -4.15
CA ASN A 110 6.91 -5.97 -5.31
C ASN A 110 5.97 -5.69 -6.49
N ALA A 111 6.12 -4.56 -7.18
CA ALA A 111 5.24 -4.17 -8.28
C ALA A 111 5.29 -5.15 -9.47
N ASN A 112 6.40 -5.86 -9.66
CA ASN A 112 6.56 -6.89 -10.69
C ASN A 112 5.99 -8.26 -10.26
N ASP A 113 5.66 -8.44 -8.99
CA ASP A 113 5.01 -9.66 -8.52
C ASP A 113 3.50 -9.58 -8.77
N VAL A 114 3.08 -10.13 -9.90
CA VAL A 114 1.66 -10.23 -10.28
C VAL A 114 0.97 -11.47 -9.71
N SER A 115 1.68 -12.27 -8.92
CA SER A 115 1.13 -13.48 -8.29
C SER A 115 0.35 -13.15 -7.01
N GLY A 116 -0.60 -14.01 -6.65
CA GLY A 116 -1.39 -13.86 -5.43
C GLY A 116 -2.36 -12.66 -5.40
N TRP A 117 -3.06 -12.54 -4.28
CA TRP A 117 -3.99 -11.44 -3.96
C TRP A 117 -3.43 -10.57 -2.82
N PRO A 118 -3.78 -9.27 -2.76
CA PRO A 118 -4.51 -8.52 -3.78
C PRO A 118 -3.64 -8.20 -5.00
N ARG A 119 -4.29 -7.81 -6.09
CA ARG A 119 -3.67 -7.26 -7.30
C ARG A 119 -3.92 -5.77 -7.36
N TYR A 120 -2.87 -5.01 -7.66
CA TYR A 120 -2.92 -3.57 -7.80
C TYR A 120 -2.75 -3.21 -9.26
N ILE A 121 -3.73 -2.54 -9.84
CA ILE A 121 -3.74 -2.14 -11.25
C ILE A 121 -3.91 -0.62 -11.27
N PRO A 122 -2.87 0.17 -11.57
CA PRO A 122 -3.02 1.62 -11.70
C PRO A 122 -4.04 1.97 -12.79
N GLY A 123 -4.90 2.93 -12.51
CA GLY A 123 -5.70 3.65 -13.50
C GLY A 123 -4.87 4.66 -14.29
N ASP A 124 -5.51 5.26 -15.30
CA ASP A 124 -4.90 6.20 -16.26
C ASP A 124 -4.88 7.66 -15.77
#